data_AF-A0AAW3D8L8-F1
#
_entry.id   AF-A0AAW3D8L8-F1
#
_cell.length_a   1.000
_cell.length_b   1.000
_cell.length_c   1.000
_cell.angle_alpha   90.00
_cell.angle_beta   90.00
_cell.angle_gamma   90.00
#
_symmetry.space_group_name_H-M   'P 1'
#
loop_
_entity.id
_entity.type
_entity.pdbx_description
1 polymer ?
#
loop_
_entity_poly.entity_id
_entity_poly.type
_entity_poly.pdbx_seq_one_letter_code
_entity_poly.pdbx_strand_id
1 'polypeptide(L)'
;MLNFGYAILSSYILNAITNAGLEPYLGFLHQKRPGKMSLVLDLMEEYRAWVVDRVVIKLREQYKNKQYIDTKLKSILISEIQATIAKKYIYNGKKLKLEHIIQRQVYRLSGEFAGEHNYKPYIFKW
;
A
#
# COMPACT_ATOMS: atom_id res chain seq x y z
N MET A 1 -11.08 -2.49 11.67
CA MET A 1 -9.62 -2.67 11.51
C MET A 1 -9.17 -2.44 10.07
N LEU A 2 -9.80 -3.06 9.07
CA LEU A 2 -9.47 -2.88 7.65
C LEU A 2 -9.40 -1.42 7.21
N ASN A 3 -10.45 -0.63 7.45
CA ASN A 3 -10.47 0.80 7.06
C ASN A 3 -9.28 1.57 7.61
N PHE A 4 -8.91 1.33 8.88
CA PHE A 4 -7.77 1.99 9.51
C PHE A 4 -6.43 1.51 8.94
N GLY A 5 -6.27 0.21 8.71
CA GLY A 5 -5.07 -0.35 8.09
C GLY A 5 -4.88 0.14 6.64
N TYR A 6 -5.96 0.23 5.86
CA TYR A 6 -5.91 0.79 4.52
C TYR A 6 -5.61 2.29 4.52
N ALA A 7 -6.09 3.05 5.51
CA ALA A 7 -5.72 4.46 5.65
C ALA A 7 -4.21 4.63 5.91
N ILE A 8 -3.59 3.73 6.68
CA ILE A 8 -2.14 3.72 6.89
C ILE A 8 -1.43 3.41 5.58
N LEU A 9 -1.83 2.33 4.88
CA LEU A 9 -1.23 1.94 3.60
C LEU A 9 -1.39 3.05 2.54
N SER A 10 -2.56 3.70 2.46
CA SER A 10 -2.81 4.78 1.51
C SER A 10 -1.85 5.95 1.70
N SER A 11 -1.45 6.25 2.95
CA SER A 11 -0.48 7.31 3.23
C SER A 11 0.91 7.00 2.66
N TYR A 12 1.35 5.73 2.72
CA TYR A 12 2.62 5.32 2.11
C TYR A 12 2.57 5.40 0.58
N ILE A 13 1.47 4.94 -0.02
CA ILE A 13 1.29 5.00 -1.48
C ILE A 13 1.19 6.46 -1.96
N LEU A 14 0.41 7.29 -1.27
CA LEU A 14 0.30 8.73 -1.57
C LEU A 14 1.67 9.42 -1.49
N ASN A 15 2.44 9.17 -0.43
CA ASN A 15 3.79 9.72 -0.31
C ASN A 15 4.66 9.33 -1.52
N ALA A 16 4.63 8.06 -1.92
CA ALA A 16 5.41 7.59 -3.06
C ALA A 16 4.97 8.22 -4.39
N ILE A 17 3.67 8.38 -4.62
CA ILE A 17 3.07 9.09 -5.77
C ILE A 17 3.53 10.55 -5.80
N THR A 18 3.42 11.26 -4.68
CA THR A 18 3.84 12.65 -4.56
C THR A 18 5.35 12.81 -4.82
N ASN A 19 6.18 11.92 -4.28
CA ASN A 19 7.64 11.93 -4.54
C ASN A 19 8.00 11.67 -6.01
N ALA A 20 7.13 10.98 -6.75
CA ALA A 20 7.31 10.73 -8.17
C ALA A 20 6.73 11.86 -9.05
N GLY A 21 6.11 12.88 -8.46
CA GLY A 21 5.47 13.97 -9.18
C GLY A 21 4.19 13.56 -9.94
N LEU A 22 3.61 12.41 -9.61
CA LEU A 22 2.37 11.93 -10.23
C LEU A 22 1.14 12.56 -9.56
N GLU A 23 0.07 12.72 -10.32
CA GLU A 23 -1.20 13.29 -9.87
C GLU A 23 -2.08 12.21 -9.17
N PRO A 24 -2.28 12.27 -7.83
CA PRO A 24 -3.00 11.23 -7.08
C PRO A 24 -4.46 11.00 -7.49
N TYR A 25 -5.12 11.98 -8.07
CA TYR A 25 -6.54 11.88 -8.46
C TYR A 25 -6.75 11.22 -9.83
N LEU A 26 -5.70 11.05 -10.63
CA LEU A 26 -5.78 10.47 -11.97
C LEU A 26 -5.49 8.95 -11.96
N GLY A 27 -6.48 8.17 -11.54
CA GLY A 27 -6.45 6.71 -11.61
C GLY A 27 -6.87 6.13 -12.98
N PHE A 28 -6.61 4.84 -13.16
CA PHE A 28 -6.91 3.99 -14.31
C PHE A 28 -8.03 2.98 -14.03
N LEU A 29 -8.01 2.31 -12.87
CA LEU A 29 -8.95 1.22 -12.54
C LEU A 29 -10.15 1.76 -11.78
N HIS A 30 -9.90 2.51 -10.71
CA HIS A 30 -10.95 3.10 -9.91
C HIS A 30 -11.60 4.29 -10.64
N GLN A 31 -12.94 4.29 -10.66
CA GLN A 31 -13.70 5.39 -11.26
C GLN A 31 -13.28 6.75 -10.67
N LYS A 32 -12.93 7.68 -11.56
CA LYS A 32 -12.60 9.06 -11.25
C LYS A 32 -13.82 9.76 -10.65
N ARG A 33 -13.70 10.27 -9.44
CA ARG A 33 -14.71 11.08 -8.75
C ARG A 33 -14.01 12.21 -8.00
N PRO A 34 -14.60 13.43 -7.94
CA PRO A 34 -14.01 14.53 -7.19
C PRO A 34 -13.69 14.13 -5.74
N GLY A 35 -12.50 14.50 -5.26
CA GLY A 35 -12.03 14.19 -3.90
C GLY A 35 -11.56 12.74 -3.67
N LYS A 36 -11.62 11.86 -4.67
CA LYS A 36 -11.13 10.48 -4.57
C LYS A 36 -9.77 10.33 -5.24
N MET A 37 -8.73 10.09 -4.44
CA MET A 37 -7.36 9.80 -4.91
C MET A 37 -7.33 8.43 -5.61
N SER A 38 -7.80 8.38 -6.85
CA SER A 38 -8.06 7.12 -7.56
C SER A 38 -6.76 6.38 -7.90
N LEU A 39 -5.68 7.10 -8.20
CA LEU A 39 -4.37 6.49 -8.45
C LEU A 39 -3.78 5.82 -7.20
N VAL A 40 -3.98 6.45 -6.03
CA VAL A 40 -3.59 5.85 -4.74
C VAL A 40 -4.29 4.50 -4.57
N LEU A 41 -5.60 4.46 -4.83
CA LEU A 41 -6.39 3.23 -4.69
C LEU A 41 -5.96 2.15 -5.69
N ASP A 42 -5.66 2.52 -6.93
CA ASP A 42 -5.17 1.58 -7.93
C ASP A 42 -3.85 0.93 -7.51
N LEU A 43 -2.87 1.73 -7.09
CA LEU A 43 -1.56 1.23 -6.66
C LEU A 43 -1.63 0.47 -5.33
N MET A 44 -2.58 0.80 -4.46
CA MET A 44 -2.81 0.05 -3.23
C MET A 44 -3.16 -1.41 -3.49
N GLU A 45 -3.83 -1.75 -4.60
CA GLU A 45 -4.28 -3.11 -4.90
C GLU A 45 -3.14 -4.14 -4.91
N GLU A 46 -1.91 -3.73 -5.25
CA GLU A 46 -0.71 -4.60 -5.20
C GLU A 46 -0.30 -5.03 -3.77
N TYR A 47 -0.78 -4.30 -2.75
CA TYR A 47 -0.29 -4.42 -1.37
C TYR A 47 -1.38 -4.80 -0.36
N ARG A 48 -2.66 -4.49 -0.63
CA ARG A 48 -3.78 -4.63 0.32
C ARG A 48 -3.81 -5.98 1.05
N ALA A 49 -3.82 -7.07 0.28
CA ALA A 49 -4.01 -8.42 0.82
C ALA A 49 -2.91 -8.83 1.80
N TRP A 50 -1.65 -8.60 1.46
CA TRP A 50 -0.53 -9.15 2.22
C TRP A 50 0.07 -8.18 3.23
N VAL A 51 -0.11 -6.86 3.04
CA VAL A 51 0.32 -5.84 4.01
C VAL A 51 -0.73 -5.59 5.07
N VAL A 52 -2.01 -5.49 4.69
CA VAL A 52 -3.09 -5.11 5.62
C VAL A 52 -3.94 -6.31 5.99
N ASP A 53 -4.52 -7.01 5.02
CA ASP A 53 -5.54 -8.03 5.32
C ASP A 53 -4.95 -9.17 6.15
N ARG A 54 -3.73 -9.60 5.82
CA ARG A 54 -2.98 -10.58 6.60
C ARG A 54 -2.82 -10.17 8.08
N VAL A 55 -2.45 -8.92 8.34
CA VAL A 55 -2.29 -8.40 9.71
C VAL A 55 -3.65 -8.39 10.43
N VAL A 56 -4.71 -7.96 9.73
CA VAL A 56 -6.06 -7.93 10.29
C VAL A 56 -6.57 -9.35 10.59
N ILE A 57 -6.35 -10.31 9.70
CA ILE A 57 -6.73 -11.71 9.88
C ILE A 57 -5.98 -12.31 11.08
N LYS A 58 -4.67 -12.06 11.20
CA LYS A 58 -3.85 -12.49 12.37
C LYS A 58 -4.43 -11.98 13.69
N LEU A 59 -4.92 -10.74 13.73
CA LEU A 59 -5.45 -10.12 14.93
C LEU A 59 -6.94 -10.40 15.16
N ARG A 60 -7.67 -10.94 14.18
CA ARG A 60 -9.12 -11.12 14.23
C ARG A 60 -9.58 -11.92 15.44
N GLU A 61 -8.95 -13.06 15.74
CA GLU A 61 -9.36 -13.92 16.87
C GLU A 61 -9.25 -13.20 18.22
N GLN A 62 -8.23 -12.35 18.38
CA GLN A 62 -8.03 -11.61 19.63
C GLN A 62 -9.05 -10.48 19.85
N TYR A 63 -9.72 -10.02 18.80
CA TYR A 63 -10.59 -8.83 18.84
C TYR A 63 -11.99 -9.06 18.25
N LYS A 64 -12.43 -10.32 18.17
CA LYS A 64 -13.66 -10.78 17.52
C LYS A 64 -14.94 -10.05 17.95
N ASN A 65 -15.01 -9.61 19.21
CA ASN A 65 -16.20 -9.00 19.81
C ASN A 65 -16.13 -7.46 19.94
N LYS A 66 -15.09 -6.81 19.40
CA LYS A 66 -14.98 -5.35 19.48
C LYS A 66 -15.56 -4.68 18.23
N GLN A 67 -16.60 -3.86 18.45
CA GLN A 67 -17.20 -3.05 17.39
C GLN A 67 -16.34 -1.83 17.00
N TYR A 68 -15.53 -1.33 17.93
CA TYR A 68 -14.67 -0.15 17.74
C TYR A 68 -13.19 -0.46 17.96
N ILE A 69 -12.32 0.29 17.27
CA ILE A 69 -10.87 0.19 17.44
C ILE A 69 -10.46 1.10 18.60
N ASP A 70 -10.03 0.50 19.71
CA ASP A 70 -9.46 1.24 20.84
C ASP A 70 -8.02 1.71 20.55
N THR A 71 -7.50 2.61 21.38
CA THR A 71 -6.16 3.18 21.20
C THR A 71 -5.05 2.11 21.21
N LYS A 72 -5.22 1.07 22.03
CA LYS A 72 -4.26 -0.05 22.10
C LYS A 72 -4.23 -0.84 20.79
N LEU A 73 -5.39 -1.19 20.24
CA LEU A 73 -5.50 -1.89 18.97
C LEU A 73 -5.01 -1.03 17.80
N LYS A 74 -5.26 0.29 17.82
CA LYS A 74 -4.68 1.22 16.83
C LYS A 74 -3.16 1.16 16.85
N SER A 75 -2.56 1.25 18.05
CA SER A 75 -1.10 1.18 18.22
C SER A 75 -0.51 -0.14 17.69
N ILE A 76 -1.14 -1.27 18.03
CA ILE A 76 -0.74 -2.60 17.52
C ILE A 76 -0.86 -2.68 16.00
N LEU A 77 -1.96 -2.17 15.42
CA LEU A 77 -2.14 -2.23 13.97
C LEU A 77 -1.10 -1.37 13.24
N ILE A 78 -0.80 -0.18 13.77
CA ILE A 78 0.25 0.70 13.23
C ILE A 78 1.59 -0.02 13.26
N SER A 79 1.98 -0.60 14.40
CA SER A 79 3.29 -1.23 14.56
C SER A 79 3.46 -2.46 13.66
N GLU A 80 2.45 -3.32 13.52
CA GLU A 80 2.50 -4.50 12.65
C GLU A 80 2.57 -4.14 11.16
N ILE A 81 1.81 -3.13 10.73
CA ILE A 81 1.87 -2.64 9.33
C ILE A 81 3.22 -1.97 9.07
N GLN A 82 3.69 -1.10 9.97
CA GLN A 82 5.01 -0.46 9.86
C GLN A 82 6.14 -1.49 9.82
N ALA A 83 6.08 -2.53 10.64
CA ALA A 83 7.05 -3.63 10.61
C ALA A 83 7.04 -4.34 9.24
N THR A 84 5.85 -4.54 8.65
CA THR A 84 5.70 -5.14 7.32
C THR A 84 6.29 -4.26 6.22
N ILE A 85 6.07 -2.94 6.29
CA ILE A 85 6.63 -1.93 5.36
C ILE A 85 8.15 -1.81 5.49
N ALA A 86 8.68 -1.90 6.71
CA ALA A 86 10.12 -1.82 6.97
C ALA A 86 10.87 -3.12 6.63
N LYS A 87 10.16 -4.25 6.50
CA LYS A 87 10.74 -5.56 6.17
C LYS A 87 11.32 -5.56 4.75
N LYS A 88 12.39 -6.34 4.56
CA LYS A 88 13.05 -6.51 3.26
C LYS A 88 12.40 -7.65 2.45
N TYR A 89 12.14 -7.40 1.17
CA TYR A 89 11.63 -8.36 0.19
C TYR A 89 12.52 -8.38 -1.05
N ILE A 90 12.44 -9.46 -1.83
CA ILE A 90 13.14 -9.57 -3.09
C ILE A 90 12.38 -8.76 -4.15
N TYR A 91 13.11 -7.90 -4.84
CA TYR A 91 12.64 -7.09 -5.96
C TYR A 91 13.73 -7.03 -7.02
N ASN A 92 13.45 -7.57 -8.21
CA ASN A 92 14.41 -7.69 -9.32
C ASN A 92 15.79 -8.23 -8.87
N GLY A 93 15.77 -9.32 -8.10
CA GLY A 93 16.99 -9.98 -7.60
C GLY A 93 17.66 -9.31 -6.39
N LYS A 94 17.21 -8.13 -5.94
CA LYS A 94 17.78 -7.41 -4.79
C LYS A 94 16.86 -7.42 -3.58
N LYS A 95 17.42 -7.51 -2.37
CA LYS A 95 16.67 -7.38 -1.12
C LYS A 95 16.50 -5.91 -0.72
N LEU A 96 15.28 -5.40 -0.75
CA LEU A 96 14.96 -4.00 -0.46
C LEU A 96 13.82 -3.92 0.56
N LYS A 97 13.79 -2.85 1.36
CA LYS A 97 12.61 -2.56 2.20
C LYS A 97 11.38 -2.40 1.31
N LEU A 98 10.20 -2.83 1.77
CA LEU A 98 8.95 -2.67 1.01
C LEU A 98 8.67 -1.21 0.69
N GLU A 99 8.95 -0.29 1.61
CA GLU A 99 8.88 1.15 1.34
C GLU A 99 9.64 1.57 0.08
N HIS A 100 10.87 1.08 -0.10
CA HIS A 100 11.66 1.37 -1.30
C HIS A 100 11.12 0.65 -2.54
N ILE A 101 10.51 -0.53 -2.37
CA ILE A 101 9.87 -1.26 -3.47
C ILE A 101 8.64 -0.49 -3.96
N ILE A 102 7.80 0.01 -3.05
CA ILE A 102 6.65 0.87 -3.35
C ILE A 102 7.13 2.09 -4.15
N GLN A 103 8.12 2.82 -3.63
CA GLN A 103 8.64 4.00 -4.32
C GLN A 103 9.16 3.67 -5.73
N ARG A 104 9.87 2.54 -5.90
CA ARG A 104 10.36 2.09 -7.20
C ARG A 104 9.23 1.68 -8.15
N GLN A 105 8.14 1.10 -7.65
CA GLN A 105 7.00 0.77 -8.49
C GLN A 105 6.29 2.02 -8.99
N VAL A 106 6.12 3.03 -8.15
CA VAL A 106 5.59 4.32 -8.60
C VAL A 106 6.49 4.96 -9.65
N TYR A 107 7.82 4.95 -9.48
CA TYR A 107 8.72 5.46 -10.53
C TYR A 107 8.63 4.68 -11.83
N ARG A 108 8.40 3.35 -11.77
CA ARG A 108 8.16 2.56 -12.98
C ARG A 108 6.83 2.91 -13.65
N LEU A 109 5.78 3.17 -12.87
CA LEU A 109 4.54 3.68 -13.46
C LEU A 109 4.77 5.02 -14.15
N SER A 110 5.56 5.91 -13.54
CA SER A 110 5.94 7.18 -14.16
C SER A 110 6.71 7.00 -15.48
N GLY A 111 7.69 6.09 -15.52
CA GLY A 111 8.43 5.77 -16.75
C GLY A 111 7.57 5.20 -17.88
N GLU A 112 6.44 4.54 -17.55
CA GLU A 112 5.48 4.10 -18.58
C GLU A 112 4.80 5.29 -19.28
N PHE A 113 4.48 6.38 -18.55
CA PHE A 113 3.93 7.59 -19.19
C PHE A 113 4.95 8.30 -20.08
N ALA A 114 6.24 8.17 -19.78
CA ALA A 114 7.32 8.66 -20.63
C ALA A 114 7.60 7.74 -21.84
N GLY A 115 6.93 6.59 -21.95
CA GLY A 115 7.13 5.62 -23.03
C GLY A 115 8.41 4.79 -22.89
N GLU A 116 9.06 4.77 -21.73
CA GLU A 116 10.33 4.08 -21.52
C GLU A 116 10.17 2.56 -21.42
N HIS A 117 9.09 2.09 -20.77
CA HIS A 117 8.82 0.67 -20.59
C HIS A 117 7.37 0.39 -20.14
N ASN A 118 6.87 -0.82 -20.39
CA ASN A 118 5.56 -1.26 -19.89
C ASN A 118 5.58 -1.51 -18.37
N TYR A 119 4.56 -1.05 -17.66
CA TYR A 119 4.40 -1.29 -16.24
C TYR A 119 4.15 -2.77 -15.96
N LYS A 120 4.78 -3.29 -14.90
CA LYS A 120 4.54 -4.64 -14.39
C LYS A 120 4.31 -4.58 -12.88
N PRO A 121 3.14 -5.01 -12.40
CA PRO A 121 2.79 -4.91 -10.99
C PRO A 121 3.72 -5.77 -10.13
N TYR A 122 3.87 -5.39 -8.86
CA TYR A 122 4.62 -6.16 -7.90
C TYR A 122 3.81 -7.40 -7.50
N ILE A 123 4.34 -8.58 -7.82
CA ILE A 123 3.73 -9.84 -7.40
C ILE A 123 4.44 -10.33 -6.16
N PHE A 124 3.77 -10.20 -5.01
CA PHE A 124 4.22 -10.80 -3.77
C PHE A 124 4.09 -12.33 -3.86
N LYS A 125 5.19 -13.05 -3.65
CA LYS A 125 5.21 -14.51 -3.53
C LYS A 125 5.33 -14.88 -2.07
N TRP A 126 4.42 -15.73 -1.62
CA TRP A 126 4.32 -16.22 -0.25
C TRP A 126 5.44 -17.21 0.08
#